data_AF-K7W9L3-F1
#
_entry.id   AF-K7W9L3-F1
#
_cell.length_a   1.000
_cell.length_b   1.000
_cell.length_c   1.000
_cell.angle_alpha   90.00
_cell.angle_beta   90.00
_cell.angle_gamma   90.00
#
_symmetry.space_group_name_H-M   'P 1'
#
loop_
_entity.id
_entity.type
_entity.pdbx_description
1 polymer ?
#
loop_
_entity_poly.entity_id
_entity_poly.type
_entity_poly.pdbx_seq_one_letter_code
_entity_poly.pdbx_strand_id
1 'polypeptide(L)'
;MKDGWTITADPYYIIYRKLRLVADLGAERPLSAQRGDEKIVIEVKSFLNPSFIYDLERAVGQYIIYRNYLKRTAPDHQIYLALGQLVYKANFDETIQVVVDENQLKLIIVDTDKEVITKWIS
;
A
#
# COMPACT_ATOMS: atom_id res chain seq x y z
N MET A 1 1.23 13.51 -11.97
CA MET A 1 1.80 13.10 -10.68
C MET A 1 2.82 14.12 -10.23
N LYS A 2 2.76 14.51 -8.96
CA LYS A 2 3.80 15.31 -8.31
C LYS A 2 4.97 14.37 -7.94
N ASP A 3 6.19 14.89 -7.80
CA ASP A 3 7.39 14.18 -7.33
C ASP A 3 8.12 13.22 -8.31
N GLY A 4 7.83 13.29 -9.61
CA GLY A 4 8.62 12.61 -10.65
C GLY A 4 8.29 11.13 -10.87
N TRP A 5 7.22 10.62 -10.25
CA TRP A 5 6.72 9.26 -10.47
C TRP A 5 5.93 9.15 -11.78
N THR A 6 6.16 8.05 -12.49
CA THR A 6 5.38 7.65 -13.67
C THR A 6 4.60 6.38 -13.34
N ILE A 7 3.28 6.39 -13.48
CA ILE A 7 2.45 5.18 -13.37
C ILE A 7 2.79 4.27 -14.54
N THR A 8 3.12 3.02 -14.24
CA THR A 8 3.43 1.98 -15.21
C THR A 8 2.29 0.97 -15.34
N ALA A 9 1.41 0.86 -14.33
CA ALA A 9 0.19 0.07 -14.40
C ALA A 9 -0.85 0.52 -13.35
N ASP A 10 -2.12 0.59 -13.74
CA ASP A 10 -3.27 0.82 -12.86
C ASP A 10 -4.52 0.13 -13.45
N PRO A 11 -4.94 -1.05 -12.95
CA PRO A 11 -4.33 -1.80 -11.84
C PRO A 11 -3.07 -2.59 -12.26
N TYR A 12 -2.15 -2.77 -11.32
CA TYR A 12 -1.05 -3.72 -11.37
C TYR A 12 -1.47 -5.07 -10.82
N TYR A 13 -1.29 -6.14 -11.60
CA TYR A 13 -1.65 -7.49 -11.19
C TYR A 13 -0.43 -8.27 -10.69
N ILE A 14 -0.47 -8.72 -9.43
CA ILE A 14 0.52 -9.63 -8.88
C ILE A 14 0.09 -11.07 -9.21
N ILE A 15 0.88 -11.76 -10.05
CA ILE A 15 0.60 -13.12 -10.49
C ILE A 15 1.70 -14.05 -9.99
N TYR A 16 1.32 -15.05 -9.18
CA TYR A 16 2.24 -16.09 -8.73
C TYR A 16 1.65 -17.49 -8.95
N ARG A 17 2.27 -18.26 -9.85
CA ARG A 17 1.79 -19.57 -10.31
C ARG A 17 0.34 -19.48 -10.82
N LYS A 18 -0.60 -20.16 -10.17
CA LYS A 18 -2.03 -20.16 -10.54
C LYS A 18 -2.84 -19.08 -9.82
N LEU A 19 -2.22 -18.34 -8.90
CA LEU A 19 -2.88 -17.26 -8.17
C LEU A 19 -2.68 -15.95 -8.90
N ARG A 20 -3.80 -15.31 -9.24
CA ARG A 20 -3.84 -13.91 -9.64
C ARG A 20 -4.45 -13.14 -8.47
N LEU A 21 -3.64 -12.29 -7.85
CA LEU A 21 -4.14 -11.43 -6.80
C LEU A 21 -4.87 -10.26 -7.44
N VAL A 22 -6.16 -10.19 -7.15
CA VAL A 22 -7.01 -9.04 -7.39
C VAL A 22 -7.41 -8.58 -6.00
N ALA A 23 -7.31 -7.28 -5.74
CA ALA A 23 -7.90 -6.74 -4.53
C ALA A 23 -9.42 -6.95 -4.62
N ASP A 24 -9.96 -7.67 -3.64
CA ASP A 24 -11.39 -7.88 -3.49
C ASP A 24 -11.99 -6.51 -3.13
N LEU A 25 -13.03 -6.09 -3.87
CA LEU A 25 -13.74 -4.81 -3.79
C LEU A 25 -13.15 -3.72 -4.71
N GLY A 26 -13.95 -3.34 -5.72
CA GLY A 26 -13.55 -2.60 -6.92
C GLY A 26 -12.97 -1.19 -6.78
N ALA A 27 -12.65 -0.74 -5.56
CA ALA A 27 -12.02 0.55 -5.25
C ALA A 27 -10.56 0.43 -4.77
N GLU A 28 -10.13 -0.75 -4.31
CA GLU A 28 -8.75 -0.99 -3.90
C GLU A 28 -8.03 -1.62 -5.08
N ARG A 29 -7.07 -0.91 -5.66
CA ARG A 29 -6.39 -1.33 -6.89
C ARG A 29 -4.90 -1.06 -6.70
N PRO A 30 -4.06 -2.11 -6.58
CA PRO A 30 -2.63 -1.89 -6.57
C PRO A 30 -2.26 -1.17 -7.86
N LEU A 31 -1.45 -0.13 -7.77
CA LEU A 31 -0.84 0.50 -8.94
C LEU A 31 0.66 0.31 -8.90
N SER A 32 1.32 0.32 -10.05
CA SER A 32 2.77 0.36 -10.12
C SER A 32 3.23 1.71 -10.64
N ALA A 33 4.30 2.23 -10.03
CA ALA A 33 4.93 3.47 -10.43
C ALA A 33 6.45 3.34 -10.43
N GLN A 34 7.11 4.14 -11.25
CA GLN A 34 8.56 4.17 -11.38
C GLN A 34 9.10 5.61 -11.34
N ARG A 35 10.27 5.78 -10.71
CA ARG A 35 11.06 7.01 -10.73
C ARG A 35 12.55 6.68 -10.79
N GLY A 36 13.19 6.94 -11.93
CA GLY A 36 14.54 6.43 -12.19
C GLY A 36 14.55 4.90 -12.11
N ASP A 37 15.42 4.33 -11.27
CA ASP A 37 15.49 2.89 -11.02
C ASP A 37 14.55 2.40 -9.91
N GLU A 38 13.91 3.32 -9.17
CA GLU A 38 12.97 2.97 -8.11
C GLU A 38 11.64 2.50 -8.71
N LYS A 39 11.22 1.26 -8.39
CA LYS A 39 9.93 0.69 -8.78
C LYS A 39 9.12 0.37 -7.54
N ILE A 40 7.87 0.84 -7.51
CA ILE A 40 6.96 0.60 -6.41
C ILE A 40 5.66 -0.01 -6.87
N VAL A 41 5.02 -0.73 -5.95
CA VAL A 41 3.61 -1.12 -6.01
C VAL A 41 2.91 -0.42 -4.85
N ILE A 42 1.82 0.28 -5.10
CA ILE A 42 1.08 1.02 -4.08
C ILE A 42 -0.29 0.37 -3.93
N GLU A 43 -0.56 -0.20 -2.76
CA GLU A 43 -1.89 -0.69 -2.37
C GLU A 43 -2.63 0.41 -1.62
N VAL A 44 -3.73 0.91 -2.19
CA VAL A 44 -4.51 2.01 -1.58
C VAL A 44 -5.59 1.44 -0.66
N LYS A 45 -5.64 1.92 0.59
CA LYS A 45 -6.64 1.57 1.60
C LYS A 45 -7.42 2.77 2.09
N SER A 46 -8.74 2.60 2.10
CA SER A 46 -9.68 3.66 2.48
C SER A 46 -10.01 3.64 3.99
N PHE A 47 -9.90 2.49 4.66
CA PHE A 47 -10.24 2.30 6.08
C PHE A 47 -11.65 2.81 6.44
N LEU A 48 -12.64 2.51 5.59
CA LEU A 48 -14.03 2.98 5.75
C LEU A 48 -14.86 2.11 6.68
N ASN A 49 -14.36 0.94 7.11
CA ASN A 49 -15.11 0.10 8.04
C ASN A 49 -15.20 0.78 9.42
N PRO A 50 -16.34 0.67 10.12
CA PRO A 50 -16.45 1.16 11.49
C PRO A 50 -15.38 0.62 12.45
N SER A 51 -14.84 -0.57 12.17
CA SER A 51 -13.72 -1.14 12.92
C SER A 51 -12.39 -0.94 12.18
N PHE A 52 -11.57 -0.01 12.68
CA PHE A 52 -10.21 0.22 12.16
C PHE A 52 -9.34 -1.04 12.25
N ILE A 53 -9.43 -1.79 13.36
CA ILE A 53 -8.63 -3.01 13.57
C ILE A 53 -8.97 -4.08 12.53
N TYR A 54 -10.25 -4.22 12.18
CA TYR A 54 -10.66 -5.17 11.14
C TYR A 54 -10.06 -4.83 9.76
N ASP A 55 -10.05 -3.55 9.38
CA ASP A 55 -9.42 -3.11 8.14
C ASP A 55 -7.89 -3.24 8.20
N LEU A 56 -7.29 -2.97 9.36
CA LEU A 56 -5.86 -3.12 9.60
C LEU A 56 -5.40 -4.57 9.44
N GLU A 57 -6.09 -5.53 10.07
CA GLU A 57 -5.79 -6.96 9.96
C GLU A 57 -5.77 -7.41 8.48
N ARG A 58 -6.76 -6.95 7.70
CA ARG A 58 -6.87 -7.23 6.26
C ARG A 58 -5.74 -6.58 5.47
N ALA A 59 -5.47 -5.30 5.73
CA ALA A 59 -4.40 -4.56 5.05
C ALA A 59 -3.02 -5.18 5.31
N VAL A 60 -2.73 -5.56 6.56
CA VAL A 60 -1.48 -6.23 6.95
C VAL A 60 -1.37 -7.59 6.29
N GLY A 61 -2.41 -8.43 6.37
CA GLY A 61 -2.42 -9.75 5.75
C GLY A 61 -2.17 -9.70 4.25
N GLN A 62 -2.88 -8.80 3.54
CA GLN A 62 -2.71 -8.61 2.11
C GLN A 62 -1.31 -8.07 1.76
N TYR A 63 -0.82 -7.06 2.48
CA TYR A 63 0.51 -6.51 2.26
C TYR A 63 1.59 -7.59 2.38
N ILE A 64 1.51 -8.46 3.39
CA ILE A 64 2.46 -9.56 3.59
C ILE A 64 2.41 -10.55 2.42
N ILE A 65 1.22 -10.97 1.99
CA ILE A 65 1.05 -11.88 0.85
C ILE A 65 1.63 -11.25 -0.43
N TYR A 66 1.33 -9.98 -0.68
CA TYR A 66 1.74 -9.27 -1.89
C TYR A 66 3.26 -9.10 -1.91
N ARG A 67 3.84 -8.67 -0.79
CA ARG A 67 5.30 -8.58 -0.61
C ARG A 67 5.99 -9.91 -0.88
N ASN A 68 5.42 -11.02 -0.39
CA ASN A 68 6.00 -12.35 -0.57
C ASN A 68 6.00 -12.81 -2.05
N TYR A 69 5.00 -12.44 -2.83
CA TYR A 69 4.96 -12.76 -4.26
C TYR A 69 5.80 -11.82 -5.10
N LEU A 70 5.81 -10.51 -4.79
CA LEU A 70 6.68 -9.55 -5.46
C LEU A 70 8.16 -9.94 -5.33
N LYS A 71 8.60 -10.41 -4.17
CA LYS A 71 9.95 -10.97 -3.97
C LYS A 71 10.31 -12.09 -4.96
N ARG A 72 9.32 -12.79 -5.53
CA ARG A 72 9.50 -13.92 -6.46
C ARG A 72 9.30 -13.54 -7.93
N THR A 73 8.46 -12.54 -8.20
CA THR A 73 8.01 -12.20 -9.57
C THR A 73 8.57 -10.88 -10.07
N ALA A 74 8.87 -9.96 -9.16
CA ALA A 74 9.33 -8.61 -9.45
C ALA A 74 10.19 -8.09 -8.27
N PRO A 75 11.37 -8.70 -8.00
CA PRO A 75 12.15 -8.45 -6.80
C PRO A 75 12.63 -7.00 -6.64
N ASP A 76 12.71 -6.26 -7.75
CA ASP A 76 13.06 -4.83 -7.75
C ASP A 76 11.89 -3.92 -7.34
N HIS A 77 10.67 -4.47 -7.17
CA HIS A 77 9.50 -3.69 -6.75
C HIS A 77 9.37 -3.70 -5.23
N GLN A 78 9.19 -2.51 -4.65
CA GLN A 78 8.83 -2.36 -3.25
C GLN A 78 7.34 -2.06 -3.12
N ILE A 79 6.65 -2.79 -2.24
CA ILE A 79 5.24 -2.52 -1.95
C ILE A 79 5.09 -1.48 -0.84
N TYR A 80 4.16 -0.55 -1.03
CA TYR A 80 3.73 0.44 -0.06
C TYR A 80 2.21 0.34 0.15
N LEU A 81 1.76 0.58 1.39
CA LEU A 81 0.37 0.77 1.74
C LEU A 81 0.05 2.27 1.78
N ALA A 82 -0.83 2.75 0.90
CA ALA A 82 -1.26 4.13 0.89
C ALA A 82 -2.57 4.30 1.67
N LEU A 83 -2.64 5.32 2.52
CA LEU A 83 -3.82 5.65 3.31
C LEU A 83 -3.99 7.17 3.51
N GLY A 84 -5.22 7.59 3.75
CA GLY A 84 -5.56 8.99 3.98
C GLY A 84 -4.93 9.55 5.26
N GLN A 85 -4.52 10.82 5.20
CA GLN A 85 -3.92 11.54 6.31
C GLN A 85 -4.83 11.57 7.55
N LEU A 86 -6.14 11.66 7.36
CA LEU A 86 -7.11 11.64 8.46
C LEU A 86 -7.11 10.29 9.18
N VAL A 87 -7.08 9.19 8.43
CA VAL A 87 -6.99 7.83 9.00
C VAL A 87 -5.70 7.66 9.79
N TYR A 88 -4.57 8.07 9.22
CA TYR A 88 -3.27 8.01 9.88
C TYR A 88 -3.27 8.79 11.20
N LYS A 89 -3.68 10.07 11.17
CA LYS A 89 -3.70 10.92 12.36
C LYS A 89 -4.65 10.42 13.46
N ALA A 90 -5.77 9.81 13.09
CA ALA A 90 -6.77 9.35 14.05
C ALA A 90 -6.42 8.00 14.69
N ASN A 91 -5.72 7.11 13.98
CA ASN A 91 -5.58 5.71 14.40
C ASN A 91 -4.14 5.22 14.56
N PHE A 92 -3.13 5.88 13.97
CA PHE A 92 -1.75 5.40 14.04
C PHE A 92 -1.01 6.05 15.21
N ASP A 93 -1.11 5.41 16.37
CA ASP A 93 -0.37 5.73 17.59
C ASP A 93 0.76 4.72 17.88
N GLU A 94 1.34 4.77 19.08
CA GLU A 94 2.41 3.87 19.52
C GLU A 94 1.99 2.39 19.53
N THR A 95 0.71 2.09 19.73
CA THR A 95 0.19 0.71 19.72
C THR A 95 0.20 0.15 18.30
N ILE A 96 -0.25 0.96 17.33
CA ILE A 96 -0.26 0.56 15.92
C ILE A 96 1.15 0.58 15.32
N GLN A 97 2.04 1.44 15.82
CA GLN A 97 3.43 1.48 15.36
C GLN A 97 4.14 0.15 15.57
N VAL A 98 3.83 -0.61 16.65
CA VAL A 98 4.35 -1.97 16.85
C VAL A 98 4.00 -2.88 15.66
N VAL A 99 2.76 -2.81 15.17
CA VAL A 99 2.32 -3.63 14.01
C VAL A 99 3.05 -3.21 12.74
N VAL A 100 3.26 -1.90 12.54
CA VAL A 100 4.00 -1.34 11.40
C VAL A 100 5.44 -1.84 11.40
N ASP A 101 6.12 -1.76 12.55
CA ASP A 101 7.54 -2.07 12.68
C ASP A 101 7.79 -3.57 12.57
N GLU A 102 7.07 -4.40 13.33
CA GLU A 102 7.24 -5.86 13.35
C GLU A 102 6.96 -6.48 11.96
N ASN A 103 6.01 -5.91 11.22
CA ASN A 103 5.68 -6.39 9.88
C ASN A 103 6.46 -5.67 8.77
N GLN A 104 7.31 -4.69 9.09
CA GLN A 104 8.06 -3.86 8.13
C GLN A 104 7.12 -3.28 7.06
N LEU A 105 6.02 -2.67 7.50
CA LEU A 105 5.05 -2.03 6.61
C LEU A 105 5.63 -0.70 6.14
N LYS A 106 5.66 -0.52 4.83
CA LYS A 106 5.99 0.75 4.22
C LYS A 106 4.70 1.51 3.92
N LEU A 107 4.59 2.75 4.39
CA LEU A 107 3.36 3.53 4.29
C LEU A 107 3.56 4.78 3.43
N ILE A 108 2.53 5.13 2.67
CA ILE A 108 2.39 6.43 1.99
C ILE A 108 1.17 7.12 2.59
N ILE A 109 1.37 8.29 3.17
CA ILE A 109 0.27 9.08 3.71
C ILE A 109 -0.12 10.12 2.66
N VAL A 110 -1.40 10.14 2.29
CA VAL A 110 -1.94 11.06 1.28
C VAL A 110 -2.95 12.01 1.91
N ASP A 111 -2.84 13.30 1.59
CA ASP A 111 -3.93 14.25 1.79
C ASP A 111 -4.92 14.04 0.63
N THR A 112 -6.07 13.45 0.94
CA THR A 112 -7.08 13.07 -0.06
C THR A 112 -7.76 14.27 -0.70
N ASP A 113 -7.82 15.41 0.00
CA ASP A 113 -8.46 16.63 -0.53
C ASP A 113 -7.56 17.36 -1.50
N LYS A 114 -6.24 17.30 -1.28
CA LYS A 114 -5.22 17.98 -2.11
C LYS A 114 -4.57 17.06 -3.14
N GLU A 115 -4.87 15.77 -3.09
CA GLU A 115 -4.25 14.72 -3.89
C GLU A 115 -2.72 14.79 -3.86
N VAL A 116 -2.14 14.96 -2.66
CA VAL A 116 -0.69 15.03 -2.45
C VAL A 116 -0.21 14.01 -1.45
N ILE A 117 0.98 13.48 -1.69
CA ILE A 117 1.69 12.67 -0.70
C ILE A 117 2.24 13.62 0.37
N THR A 118 1.94 13.33 1.63
CA THR A 118 2.38 14.14 2.77
C THR A 118 3.48 13.47 3.57
N LYS A 119 3.59 12.14 3.53
CA LYS A 119 4.63 11.39 4.24
C LYS A 119 4.93 10.05 3.59
N TRP A 120 6.21 9.67 3.62
CA TRP A 120 6.69 8.31 3.36
C TRP A 120 7.21 7.72 4.68
N ILE A 121 6.82 6.50 4.99
CA ILE A 121 7.32 5.73 6.15
C ILE A 121 7.90 4.43 5.58
N SER A 122 9.14 4.10 5.92
CA SER A 122 9.89 2.97 5.35
C SER A 122 10.63 2.19 6.40
#